data_AF-A0A832RLX4-F1
#
_entry.id   AF-A0A832RLX4-F1
#
_cell.length_a   1.000
_cell.length_b   1.000
_cell.length_c   1.000
_cell.angle_alpha   90.00
_cell.angle_beta   90.00
_cell.angle_gamma   90.00
#
_symmetry.space_group_name_H-M   'P 1'
#
loop_
_entity.id
_entity.type
_entity.pdbx_description
1 polymer ?
#
loop_
_entity_poly.entity_id
_entity_poly.type
_entity_poly.pdbx_seq_one_letter_code
_entity_poly.pdbx_strand_id
1 'polypeptide(L)'
;MVDERFIDMCAVCKQGVTKTMMIYKNGRVFHQRCFETKGNMFPPINQEIAQLSARTRIELVEMKNLKVRSDAGLLRKTKPSKKKVSRKKASKKSRITKKPSKSKPRKKR
;
A
#
# COMPACT_ATOMS: atom_id res chain seq x y z
N MET A 1 -30.93 23.64 0.58
CA MET A 1 -30.85 23.24 2.00
C MET A 1 -29.43 22.77 2.22
N VAL A 2 -28.70 23.45 3.10
CA VAL A 2 -27.25 23.22 3.28
C VAL A 2 -27.10 21.85 3.92
N ASP A 3 -26.58 20.88 3.17
CA ASP A 3 -26.18 19.58 3.69
C ASP A 3 -25.28 19.83 4.90
N GLU A 4 -25.83 19.61 6.09
CA GLU A 4 -25.08 19.63 7.33
C GLU A 4 -24.01 18.57 7.20
N ARG A 5 -22.78 19.01 6.93
CA ARG A 5 -21.69 18.16 6.47
C ARG A 5 -21.46 17.03 7.47
N PHE A 6 -21.97 15.86 7.12
CA PHE A 6 -21.73 14.60 7.81
C PHE A 6 -20.23 14.30 7.78
N ILE A 7 -19.69 13.90 8.92
CA ILE A 7 -18.27 13.56 9.03
C ILE A 7 -18.11 12.06 9.19
N ASP A 8 -18.70 11.52 10.24
CA ASP A 8 -18.58 10.11 10.59
C ASP A 8 -19.68 9.71 11.58
N MET A 9 -19.75 8.44 11.93
CA MET A 9 -20.66 7.92 12.95
C MET A 9 -20.07 8.04 14.35
N CYS A 10 -20.92 8.42 15.31
CA CYS A 10 -20.57 8.46 16.72
C CYS A 10 -20.25 7.06 17.24
N ALA A 11 -19.10 6.89 17.91
CA ALA A 11 -18.69 5.59 18.44
C ALA A 11 -19.60 5.04 19.56
N VAL A 12 -20.45 5.88 20.16
CA VAL A 12 -21.37 5.49 21.26
C VAL A 12 -22.75 5.10 20.73
N CYS A 13 -23.44 6.01 20.05
CA CYS A 13 -24.82 5.81 19.61
C CYS A 13 -24.95 5.34 18.15
N LYS A 14 -23.83 5.28 17.40
CA LYS A 14 -23.78 4.91 15.98
C LYS A 14 -24.63 5.79 15.06
N GLN A 15 -25.02 6.97 15.51
CA GLN A 15 -25.71 7.97 14.70
C GLN A 15 -24.69 8.91 14.05
N GLY A 16 -25.08 9.54 12.94
CA GLY A 16 -24.23 10.47 12.23
C GLY A 16 -23.88 11.71 13.05
N VAL A 17 -22.63 12.15 12.93
CA VAL A 17 -22.11 13.34 13.59
C VAL A 17 -21.83 14.39 12.52
N THR A 18 -22.37 15.58 12.73
CA THR A 18 -22.15 16.74 11.87
C THR A 18 -20.90 17.52 12.32
N LYS A 19 -20.35 18.32 11.41
CA LYS A 19 -19.14 19.12 11.68
C LYS A 19 -19.20 20.04 12.89
N THR A 20 -20.38 20.54 13.23
CA THR A 20 -20.58 21.47 14.35
C THR A 20 -20.63 20.76 15.70
N MET A 21 -21.06 19.49 15.76
CA MET A 21 -21.24 18.75 17.00
C MET A 21 -20.25 17.59 17.19
N MET A 22 -19.13 17.60 16.45
CA MET A 22 -18.12 16.55 16.54
C MET A 22 -17.09 16.81 17.66
N ILE A 23 -16.80 15.76 18.41
CA ILE A 23 -15.62 15.64 19.26
C ILE A 23 -14.78 14.49 18.73
N TYR A 24 -13.52 14.78 18.40
CA TYR A 24 -12.55 13.77 17.99
C TYR A 24 -11.61 13.45 19.15
N LYS A 25 -11.70 12.22 19.68
CA LYS A 25 -10.86 11.74 20.77
C LYS A 25 -10.49 10.28 20.52
N ASN A 26 -9.25 9.91 20.86
CA ASN A 26 -8.76 8.54 20.77
C ASN A 26 -8.94 7.88 19.38
N GLY A 27 -8.87 8.67 18.31
CA GLY A 27 -9.05 8.18 16.94
C GLY A 27 -10.50 7.90 16.54
N ARG A 28 -11.49 8.41 17.28
CA ARG A 28 -12.93 8.23 17.02
C ARG A 28 -13.69 9.54 17.12
N VAL A 29 -14.82 9.59 16.40
CA VAL A 29 -15.76 10.71 16.43
C VAL A 29 -16.88 10.41 17.43
N PHE A 30 -17.27 11.43 18.19
CA PHE A 30 -18.36 11.40 19.16
C PHE A 30 -19.25 12.64 19.01
N HIS A 31 -20.53 12.54 19.35
CA HIS A 31 -21.30 13.73 19.71
C HIS A 31 -20.80 14.28 21.05
N GLN A 32 -20.88 15.60 21.23
CA GLN A 32 -20.48 16.25 22.48
C GLN A 32 -21.12 15.63 23.73
N ARG A 33 -22.45 15.41 23.68
CA ARG A 33 -23.19 14.75 24.78
C ARG A 33 -22.79 13.29 24.99
N CYS A 34 -22.53 12.56 23.90
CA CYS A 34 -22.11 11.15 23.99
C CYS A 34 -20.69 11.03 24.58
N PHE A 35 -19.83 11.99 24.29
CA PHE A 35 -18.49 12.03 24.84
C PHE A 35 -18.51 12.31 26.36
N GLU A 36 -19.29 13.28 26.80
CA GLU A 36 -19.43 13.64 28.23
C GLU A 36 -20.02 12.49 29.06
N THR A 37 -21.01 11.77 28.53
CA THR A 37 -21.68 10.69 29.26
C THR A 37 -20.89 9.38 29.28
N LYS A 38 -20.25 9.01 28.16
CA LYS A 38 -19.62 7.68 28.01
C LYS A 38 -18.24 7.71 27.36
N GLY A 39 -17.88 8.81 26.70
CA GLY A 39 -16.63 8.91 25.91
C GLY A 39 -15.36 8.85 26.75
N ASN A 40 -15.37 9.33 28.00
CA ASN A 40 -14.22 9.22 28.89
C ASN A 40 -13.91 7.76 29.29
N MET A 41 -14.89 6.86 29.23
CA MET A 41 -14.69 5.44 29.51
C MET A 41 -14.32 4.64 28.26
N PHE A 42 -14.32 5.24 27.07
CA PHE A 42 -13.98 4.52 25.85
C PHE A 42 -12.48 4.24 25.82
N PRO A 43 -12.06 2.96 25.79
CA PRO A 43 -10.65 2.62 25.75
C PRO A 43 -10.02 3.20 24.47
N PRO A 44 -8.79 3.70 24.54
CA PRO A 44 -8.08 4.13 23.35
C PRO A 44 -7.91 2.96 22.39
N ILE A 45 -7.91 3.25 21.09
CA ILE A 45 -7.66 2.23 20.07
C ILE A 45 -6.27 1.64 20.32
N ASN A 46 -6.22 0.36 20.68
CA ASN A 46 -4.94 -0.36 20.72
C ASN A 46 -4.44 -0.52 19.28
N GLN A 47 -3.39 0.23 18.96
CA GLN A 47 -2.83 0.27 17.61
C GLN A 47 -2.30 -1.09 17.15
N GLU A 48 -1.82 -1.93 18.08
CA GLU A 48 -1.32 -3.27 17.76
C GLU A 48 -2.45 -4.16 17.25
N ILE A 49 -3.60 -4.14 17.93
CA ILE A 49 -4.79 -4.90 17.52
C ILE A 49 -5.31 -4.37 16.17
N ALA A 50 -5.30 -3.06 15.97
CA ALA A 50 -5.72 -2.47 14.70
C ALA A 50 -4.82 -2.93 13.54
N GLN A 51 -3.49 -2.92 13.72
CA GLN A 51 -2.54 -3.39 12.73
C GLN A 51 -2.69 -4.90 12.46
N LEU A 52 -2.85 -5.71 13.52
CA LEU A 52 -3.07 -7.15 13.40
C LEU A 52 -4.36 -7.44 12.61
N SER A 53 -5.43 -6.70 12.88
CA SER A 53 -6.71 -6.84 12.17
C SER A 53 -6.60 -6.46 10.68
N ALA A 54 -5.76 -5.47 10.35
CA ALA A 54 -5.52 -5.08 8.96
C ALA A 54 -4.72 -6.15 8.21
N ARG A 55 -3.65 -6.67 8.82
CA ARG A 55 -2.83 -7.75 8.24
C ARG A 55 -3.64 -9.02 7.98
N THR A 56 -4.40 -9.46 8.98
CA THR A 56 -5.25 -10.66 8.84
C THR A 56 -6.31 -10.51 7.74
N ARG A 57 -6.89 -9.31 7.55
CA ARG A 57 -7.80 -9.06 6.41
C ARG A 57 -7.09 -9.21 5.06
N ILE A 58 -5.87 -8.70 4.93
CA ILE A 58 -5.08 -8.83 3.71
C ILE A 58 -4.77 -10.31 3.43
N GLU A 59 -4.27 -11.02 4.44
CA GLU A 59 -3.96 -12.46 4.33
C GLU A 59 -5.18 -13.28 3.91
N LEU A 60 -6.36 -12.99 4.47
CA LEU A 60 -7.59 -13.67 4.07
C LEU A 60 -7.97 -13.41 2.61
N VAL A 61 -7.79 -12.18 2.12
CA VAL A 61 -8.03 -11.84 0.72
C VAL A 61 -7.05 -12.58 -0.18
N GLU A 62 -5.76 -12.64 0.19
CA GLU A 62 -4.74 -13.39 -0.54
C GLU A 62 -5.07 -14.88 -0.59
N MET A 63 -5.46 -15.47 0.55
CA MET A 63 -5.88 -16.88 0.62
C MET A 63 -7.13 -17.16 -0.19
N LYS A 64 -8.12 -16.25 -0.17
CA LYS A 64 -9.31 -16.35 -1.01
C LYS A 64 -8.94 -16.31 -2.50
N ASN A 65 -8.09 -15.37 -2.89
CA ASN A 65 -7.60 -15.26 -4.27
C ASN A 65 -6.81 -16.50 -4.69
N LEU A 66 -5.98 -17.04 -3.80
CA LEU A 66 -5.23 -18.26 -4.04
C LEU A 66 -6.18 -19.44 -4.25
N LYS A 67 -7.19 -19.60 -3.38
CA LYS A 67 -8.21 -20.64 -3.51
C LYS A 67 -8.96 -20.54 -4.84
N VAL A 68 -9.42 -19.34 -5.21
CA VAL A 68 -10.09 -19.12 -6.50
C VAL A 68 -9.19 -19.51 -7.68
N ARG A 69 -7.88 -19.20 -7.61
CA ARG A 69 -6.91 -19.59 -8.65
C ARG A 69 -6.64 -21.10 -8.68
N SER A 70 -6.64 -21.76 -7.53
CA SER A 70 -6.55 -23.22 -7.40
C SER A 70 -7.76 -23.90 -8.03
N ASP A 71 -8.97 -23.48 -7.63
CA ASP A 71 -10.24 -24.06 -8.08
C ASP A 71 -10.47 -23.82 -9.58
N ALA A 72 -10.04 -22.67 -10.10
CA ALA A 72 -10.07 -22.36 -11.53
C ALA A 72 -9.01 -23.10 -12.36
N GLY A 73 -8.16 -23.95 -11.74
CA GLY A 73 -7.08 -24.65 -12.43
C GLY A 73 -6.00 -23.74 -13.03
N LEU A 74 -5.98 -22.46 -12.64
CA LEU A 74 -5.05 -21.43 -13.14
C LEU A 74 -3.69 -21.49 -12.45
N LEU A 75 -3.57 -22.24 -11.35
CA LEU A 75 -2.28 -22.66 -10.81
C LEU A 75 -1.70 -23.79 -11.67
N ARG A 76 -1.35 -23.46 -12.92
CA ARG A 76 -0.59 -24.36 -13.78
C ARG A 76 0.71 -24.72 -13.08
N LYS A 77 0.85 -25.99 -12.70
CA LYS A 77 2.16 -26.60 -12.41
C LYS A 77 3.07 -26.25 -13.58
N THR A 78 4.05 -25.38 -13.36
CA THR A 78 5.15 -25.18 -14.31
C THR A 78 5.88 -26.52 -14.40
N LYS A 79 5.52 -27.35 -15.39
CA LYS A 79 6.37 -28.47 -15.80
C LYS A 79 7.74 -27.87 -16.12
N PRO A 80 8.85 -28.38 -15.56
CA PRO A 80 10.16 -27.88 -15.91
C PRO A 80 10.38 -28.18 -17.40
N SER A 81 10.29 -27.16 -18.25
CA SER A 81 10.64 -27.31 -19.65
C SER A 81 12.14 -27.56 -19.71
N LYS A 82 12.58 -28.75 -20.11
CA LYS A 82 13.97 -29.03 -20.44
C LYS A 82 14.41 -28.07 -21.56
N LYS A 83 15.03 -26.94 -21.21
CA LYS A 83 15.67 -26.05 -22.17
C LYS A 83 16.90 -26.78 -22.73
N LYS A 84 16.81 -27.24 -23.99
CA LYS A 84 17.99 -27.60 -24.80
C LYS A 84 18.92 -26.40 -24.84
N VAL A 85 20.10 -26.53 -24.22
CA VAL A 85 21.17 -25.54 -24.28
C VAL A 85 21.76 -25.56 -25.69
N SER A 86 21.27 -24.69 -26.58
CA SER A 86 21.99 -24.39 -27.82
C SER A 86 23.10 -23.38 -27.49
N ARG A 87 24.34 -23.88 -27.47
CA ARG A 87 25.56 -23.07 -27.35
C ARG A 87 25.61 -22.05 -28.50
N LYS A 88 25.29 -20.78 -28.23
CA LYS A 88 25.62 -19.68 -29.14
C LYS A 88 27.13 -19.41 -29.05
N LYS A 89 27.87 -19.60 -30.14
CA LYS A 89 29.27 -19.20 -30.26
C LYS A 89 29.37 -17.67 -30.13
N ALA A 90 30.20 -17.20 -29.20
CA ALA A 90 30.47 -15.78 -29.01
C ALA A 90 31.37 -15.26 -30.15
N SER A 91 30.93 -14.23 -30.86
CA SER A 91 31.79 -13.49 -31.80
C SER A 91 32.71 -12.55 -31.02
N LYS A 92 34.02 -12.64 -31.27
CA LYS A 92 35.04 -11.77 -30.66
C LYS A 92 34.86 -10.33 -31.18
N LYS A 93 34.59 -9.39 -30.27
CA LYS A 93 34.63 -7.94 -30.57
C LYS A 93 36.08 -7.48 -30.66
N SER A 94 36.50 -6.97 -31.81
CA SER A 94 37.80 -6.33 -32.00
C SER A 94 37.87 -5.00 -31.23
N ARG A 95 38.99 -4.80 -30.53
CA ARG A 95 39.26 -3.64 -29.68
C ARG A 95 39.80 -2.50 -30.55
N ILE A 96 39.00 -1.48 -30.81
CA ILE A 96 39.48 -0.25 -31.47
C ILE A 96 40.20 0.60 -30.41
N THR A 97 41.50 0.75 -30.58
CA THR A 97 42.40 1.60 -29.80
C THR A 97 42.21 3.07 -30.20
N LYS A 98 41.74 3.92 -29.27
CA LYS A 98 41.75 5.38 -29.46
C LYS A 98 43.09 5.94 -28.96
N LYS A 99 43.90 6.51 -29.86
CA LYS A 99 45.09 7.33 -29.54
C LYS A 99 44.64 8.71 -29.00
N PRO A 100 45.34 9.30 -28.01
CA PRO A 100 45.11 10.68 -27.59
C PRO A 100 46.16 11.61 -28.19
N SER A 101 45.76 12.79 -28.70
CA SER A 101 46.70 13.90 -28.85
C SER A 101 46.02 15.26 -28.78
N LYS A 102 46.46 16.05 -27.79
CA LYS A 102 46.15 17.44 -27.46
C LYS A 102 46.39 18.43 -28.62
N SER A 103 45.63 19.53 -28.64
CA SER A 103 46.04 20.95 -28.89
C SER A 103 44.80 21.74 -29.39
N LYS A 104 44.50 23.01 -29.04
CA LYS A 104 45.21 24.16 -28.44
C LYS A 104 44.15 25.16 -27.89
N PRO A 105 44.51 26.14 -27.03
CA PRO A 105 43.58 27.11 -26.43
C PRO A 105 43.34 28.35 -27.33
N ARG A 106 42.15 28.94 -27.24
CA ARG A 106 41.80 30.23 -27.88
C ARG A 106 42.29 31.40 -27.01
N LYS A 107 43.04 32.32 -27.64
CA LYS A 107 43.68 33.50 -27.04
C LYS A 107 42.65 34.63 -26.79
N LYS A 108 42.83 35.38 -25.70
CA LYS A 108 42.09 36.60 -25.36
C LYS A 108 43.02 37.80 -25.56
N ARG A 109 42.72 38.66 -26.54
CA ARG A 109 42.92 40.12 -26.63
C ARG A 109 42.60 40.54 -28.06
#